data_AF-A0A850BJZ5-F1
#
_entry.id   AF-A0A850BJZ5-F1
#
_cell.length_a   1.000
_cell.length_b   1.000
_cell.length_c   1.000
_cell.angle_alpha   90.00
_cell.angle_beta   90.00
_cell.angle_gamma   90.00
#
_symmetry.space_group_name_H-M   'P 1'
#
loop_
_entity.id
_entity.type
_entity.pdbx_description
1 polymer ?
#
loop_
_entity_poly.entity_id
_entity_poly.type
_entity_poly.pdbx_seq_one_letter_code
_entity_poly.pdbx_strand_id
1 'polypeptide(L)'
;MVATLDNRGSLESLYFSIVFTLVRLKLDPRLQPFVPVFEQLRLDWAEVCKQERKLIEARLEAEAKVDHADAALLRTSDSIAAAILLETKNNRKAPLFLRYFGSQAPSRFRKSIFGAQLTAMRAWPPSLRESLIPSLSAYSDTLTEQIAAADKAQMLASVAEQKIIDFRMFGPRKQLFDKVNGARRQLHGDVLKMSHDHPEWNLSRDDVNALFEHPSGPTELSVTELNQKIEAASRELTRLTALREQRINDEMAGAAERAELEKKARRSALEAAEKAAAIAVAKVTMLKGELSPPA
;
A
#
# COMPACT_ATOMS: atom_id res chain seq x y z
N MET A 1 -11.43 -19.30 -33.60
CA MET A 1 -11.37 -17.92 -33.08
C MET A 1 -10.23 -17.91 -32.09
N VAL A 2 -9.24 -17.04 -32.27
CA VAL A 2 -8.05 -17.05 -31.40
C VAL A 2 -8.42 -16.52 -30.02
N ALA A 3 -8.00 -17.21 -28.97
CA ALA A 3 -8.16 -16.76 -27.61
C ALA A 3 -7.38 -15.45 -27.35
N THR A 4 -8.05 -14.48 -26.76
CA THR A 4 -7.47 -13.20 -26.32
C THR A 4 -6.67 -13.42 -25.04
N LEU A 5 -5.42 -12.96 -25.03
CA LEU A 5 -4.57 -12.97 -23.85
C LEU A 5 -4.99 -11.86 -22.88
N ASP A 6 -5.14 -12.21 -21.60
CA ASP A 6 -5.52 -11.27 -20.55
C ASP A 6 -4.29 -10.51 -20.03
N ASN A 7 -4.38 -9.18 -20.00
CA ASN A 7 -3.37 -8.27 -19.46
C ASN A 7 -3.18 -8.44 -17.92
N ARG A 8 -4.11 -9.11 -17.24
CA ARG A 8 -3.94 -9.54 -15.84
C ARG A 8 -2.93 -10.69 -15.70
N GLY A 9 -2.67 -11.46 -16.76
CA GLY A 9 -1.64 -12.51 -16.79
C GLY A 9 -0.23 -11.92 -16.78
N SER A 10 0.80 -12.72 -16.47
CA SER A 10 2.17 -12.23 -16.37
C SER A 10 2.79 -11.87 -17.73
N LEU A 11 3.82 -11.00 -17.72
CA LEU A 11 4.58 -10.71 -18.93
C LEU A 11 5.31 -11.97 -19.44
N GLU A 12 5.68 -12.89 -18.55
CA GLU A 12 6.28 -14.17 -18.91
C GLU A 12 5.32 -15.06 -19.71
N SER A 13 4.05 -15.14 -19.31
CA SER A 13 3.04 -15.86 -20.10
C SER A 13 2.85 -15.25 -21.48
N LEU A 14 2.89 -13.91 -21.58
CA LEU A 14 2.84 -13.22 -22.88
C LEU A 14 4.06 -13.56 -23.74
N TYR A 15 5.25 -13.62 -23.14
CA TYR A 15 6.49 -14.00 -23.83
C TYR A 15 6.43 -15.42 -24.39
N PHE A 16 5.97 -16.39 -23.59
CA PHE A 16 5.81 -17.77 -24.05
C PHE A 16 4.89 -17.84 -25.26
N SER A 17 3.78 -17.11 -25.25
CA SER A 17 2.85 -17.07 -26.36
C SER A 17 3.47 -16.48 -27.64
N ILE A 18 4.25 -15.39 -27.51
CA ILE A 18 4.97 -14.77 -28.63
C ILE A 18 6.00 -15.75 -29.20
N VAL A 19 6.82 -16.37 -28.34
CA VAL A 19 7.89 -17.28 -28.76
C VAL A 19 7.32 -18.55 -29.38
N PHE A 20 6.27 -19.13 -28.80
CA PHE A 20 5.60 -20.31 -29.35
C PHE A 20 5.13 -20.04 -30.78
N THR A 21 4.38 -18.95 -30.99
CA THR A 21 3.92 -18.58 -32.33
C THR A 21 5.08 -18.28 -33.26
N LEU A 22 6.10 -17.54 -32.81
CA LEU A 22 7.29 -17.25 -33.62
C LEU A 22 8.01 -18.53 -34.10
N VAL A 23 8.16 -19.53 -33.23
CA VAL A 23 8.78 -20.81 -33.60
C VAL A 23 7.91 -21.54 -34.63
N ARG A 24 6.58 -21.58 -34.44
CA ARG A 24 5.65 -22.19 -35.41
C ARG A 24 5.76 -21.51 -36.78
N LEU A 25 5.80 -20.18 -36.82
CA LEU A 25 5.98 -19.43 -38.07
C LEU A 25 7.31 -19.73 -38.76
N LYS A 26 8.39 -19.88 -37.98
CA LYS A 26 9.72 -20.21 -38.53
C LYS A 26 9.82 -21.61 -39.11
N LEU A 27 9.04 -22.56 -38.59
CA LEU A 27 9.03 -23.95 -39.04
C LEU A 27 8.26 -24.14 -40.37
N ASP A 28 7.37 -23.21 -40.72
CA ASP A 28 6.60 -23.26 -41.96
C ASP A 28 7.12 -22.22 -42.97
N PRO A 29 7.72 -22.64 -44.10
CA PRO A 29 8.19 -21.72 -45.14
C PRO A 29 7.11 -20.80 -45.70
N ARG A 30 5.83 -21.21 -45.65
CA ARG A 30 4.70 -20.42 -46.15
C ARG A 30 4.39 -19.21 -45.27
N LEU A 31 4.79 -19.28 -44.00
CA LEU A 31 4.44 -18.29 -42.97
C LEU A 31 5.59 -17.32 -42.64
N GLN A 32 6.71 -17.43 -43.37
CA GLN A 32 7.87 -16.55 -43.21
C GLN A 32 7.54 -15.04 -43.27
N PRO A 33 6.59 -14.56 -44.09
CA PRO A 33 6.23 -13.13 -44.12
C PRO A 33 5.76 -12.58 -42.77
N PHE A 34 5.26 -13.42 -41.86
CA PHE A 34 4.77 -13.01 -40.53
C PHE A 34 5.87 -13.04 -39.45
N VAL A 35 7.01 -13.67 -39.72
CA VAL A 35 8.12 -13.81 -38.74
C VAL A 35 8.60 -12.44 -38.23
N PRO A 36 8.86 -11.42 -39.09
CA PRO A 36 9.36 -10.12 -38.61
C PRO A 36 8.41 -9.43 -37.62
N VAL A 37 7.09 -9.62 -37.78
CA VAL A 37 6.09 -9.04 -36.87
C VAL A 37 6.26 -9.60 -35.46
N PHE A 38 6.38 -10.92 -35.33
CA PHE A 38 6.51 -11.57 -34.02
C PHE A 38 7.92 -11.41 -33.42
N GLU A 39 8.96 -11.24 -34.25
CA GLU A 39 10.29 -10.85 -33.75
C GLU A 39 10.27 -9.46 -33.13
N GLN A 40 9.59 -8.50 -33.78
CA GLN A 40 9.41 -7.16 -33.21
C GLN A 40 8.61 -7.20 -31.91
N LEU A 41 7.52 -7.98 -31.83
CA LEU A 41 6.76 -8.13 -30.58
C LEU A 41 7.61 -8.68 -29.43
N ARG A 42 8.57 -9.58 -29.73
CA ARG A 42 9.51 -10.10 -28.74
C ARG A 42 10.48 -9.01 -28.25
N LEU A 43 10.92 -8.11 -29.12
CA LEU A 43 11.76 -6.97 -28.74
C LEU A 43 10.99 -5.95 -27.91
N ASP A 44 9.75 -5.63 -28.32
CA ASP A 44 8.86 -4.73 -27.57
C ASP A 44 8.58 -5.29 -26.16
N TRP A 45 8.37 -6.61 -26.05
CA TRP A 45 8.23 -7.29 -24.77
C TRP A 45 9.43 -7.07 -23.85
N ALA A 46 10.66 -7.19 -24.36
CA ALA A 46 11.86 -7.05 -23.56
C ALA A 46 11.98 -5.64 -22.97
N GLU A 47 11.62 -4.61 -23.74
CA GLU A 47 11.62 -3.22 -23.28
C GLU A 47 10.53 -2.96 -22.23
N VAL A 48 9.31 -3.47 -22.44
CA VAL A 48 8.22 -3.37 -21.46
C VAL A 48 8.56 -4.12 -20.17
N CYS A 49 9.19 -5.29 -20.25
CA CYS A 49 9.65 -6.05 -19.08
C CYS A 49 10.69 -5.26 -18.27
N LYS A 50 11.65 -4.61 -18.95
CA LYS A 50 12.63 -3.74 -18.31
C LYS A 50 11.98 -2.57 -17.59
N GLN A 51 10.95 -1.96 -18.18
CA GLN A 51 10.20 -0.88 -17.54
C GLN A 51 9.43 -1.37 -16.30
N GLU A 52 8.78 -2.53 -16.38
CA GLU A 52 8.08 -3.11 -15.25
C GLU A 52 9.03 -3.39 -14.08
N ARG A 53 10.20 -3.97 -14.33
CA ARG A 53 11.21 -4.22 -13.29
C ARG A 53 11.62 -2.95 -12.57
N LYS A 54 11.90 -1.87 -13.31
CA LYS A 54 12.23 -0.57 -12.71
C LYS A 54 11.12 -0.03 -11.81
N LEU A 55 9.85 -0.21 -12.20
CA LEU A 55 8.72 0.22 -11.38
C LEU A 55 8.60 -0.62 -10.10
N ILE A 56 8.80 -1.93 -10.21
CA ILE A 56 8.81 -2.84 -9.05
C ILE A 56 9.95 -2.48 -8.09
N GLU A 57 11.17 -2.27 -8.61
CA GLU A 57 12.32 -1.83 -7.83
C GLU A 57 12.04 -0.51 -7.11
N ALA A 58 11.49 0.49 -7.82
CA ALA A 58 11.12 1.77 -7.22
C ALA A 58 10.07 1.64 -6.12
N ARG A 59 9.10 0.71 -6.25
CA ARG A 59 8.14 0.41 -5.19
C ARG A 59 8.82 -0.22 -3.98
N LEU A 60 9.65 -1.24 -4.19
CA LEU A 60 10.38 -1.91 -3.11
C LEU A 60 11.29 -0.94 -2.35
N GLU A 61 11.98 -0.05 -3.05
CA GLU A 61 12.78 1.00 -2.42
C GLU A 61 11.92 1.96 -1.59
N ALA A 62 10.73 2.32 -2.07
CA ALA A 62 9.83 3.21 -1.36
C ALA A 62 9.24 2.54 -0.10
N GLU A 63 8.84 1.27 -0.20
CA GLU A 63 8.41 0.44 0.93
C GLU A 63 9.51 0.34 1.99
N ALA A 64 10.75 0.01 1.58
CA ALA A 64 11.88 -0.06 2.50
C ALA A 64 12.17 1.28 3.21
N LYS A 65 11.97 2.42 2.52
CA LYS A 65 12.11 3.75 3.13
C LYS A 65 11.00 4.02 4.15
N VAL A 66 9.77 3.56 3.91
CA VAL A 66 8.67 3.66 4.89
C VAL A 66 9.00 2.83 6.13
N ASP A 67 9.42 1.58 5.95
CA ASP A 67 9.79 0.69 7.07
C ASP A 67 10.95 1.27 7.88
N HIS A 68 11.95 1.84 7.21
CA HIS A 68 13.07 2.51 7.88
C HIS A 68 12.64 3.74 8.68
N ALA A 69 11.77 4.58 8.10
CA ALA A 69 11.26 5.77 8.76
C ALA A 69 10.38 5.41 9.97
N ASP A 70 9.54 4.38 9.85
CA ASP A 70 8.73 3.85 10.96
C ASP A 70 9.62 3.38 12.11
N ALA A 71 10.62 2.54 11.80
CA ALA A 71 11.56 2.06 12.81
C ALA A 71 12.33 3.21 13.49
N ALA A 72 12.69 4.27 12.75
CA ALA A 72 13.33 5.45 13.32
C ALA A 72 12.41 6.22 14.27
N LEU A 73 11.17 6.49 13.85
CA LEU A 73 10.17 7.17 14.69
C LEU A 73 9.84 6.36 15.95
N LEU A 74 9.76 5.04 15.84
CA LEU A 74 9.56 4.14 16.98
C LEU A 74 10.71 4.22 18.00
N ARG A 75 11.98 4.19 17.54
CA ARG A 75 13.13 4.34 18.44
C ARG A 75 13.15 5.69 19.15
N THR A 76 12.85 6.77 18.42
CA THR A 76 12.77 8.12 19.01
C THR A 76 11.62 8.22 20.00
N SER A 77 10.45 7.66 19.67
CA SER A 77 9.31 7.56 20.57
C SER A 77 9.67 6.82 21.87
N ASP A 78 10.34 5.66 21.77
CA ASP A 78 10.78 4.90 22.94
C ASP A 78 11.79 5.69 23.79
N SER A 79 12.69 6.43 23.15
CA SER A 79 13.69 7.27 23.84
C SER A 79 13.04 8.44 24.58
N ILE A 80 12.06 9.11 23.96
CA ILE A 80 11.25 10.16 24.58
C ILE A 80 10.46 9.58 25.77
N ALA A 81 9.84 8.42 25.61
CA ALA A 81 9.10 7.75 26.69
C ALA A 81 10.02 7.45 27.89
N ALA A 82 11.23 6.93 27.63
CA ALA A 82 12.21 6.64 28.66
C ALA A 82 12.66 7.91 29.40
N ALA A 83 12.96 8.99 28.67
CA ALA A 83 13.34 10.26 29.26
C ALA A 83 12.23 10.85 30.14
N ILE A 84 10.97 10.82 29.69
CA ILE A 84 9.83 11.28 30.49
C ILE A 84 9.65 10.42 31.75
N LEU A 85 9.73 9.10 31.63
CA LEU A 85 9.56 8.20 32.77
C LEU A 85 10.67 8.36 33.82
N LEU A 86 11.90 8.70 33.40
CA LEU A 86 12.96 9.03 34.33
C LEU A 86 12.60 10.28 35.16
N GLU A 87 12.18 11.36 34.49
CA GLU A 87 11.79 12.62 35.13
C GLU A 87 10.54 12.49 36.00
N THR A 88 9.56 11.69 35.58
CA THR A 88 8.31 11.49 36.33
C THR A 88 8.37 10.36 37.35
N LYS A 89 9.56 9.80 37.64
CA LYS A 89 9.76 8.69 38.58
C LYS A 89 8.87 7.47 38.25
N ASN A 90 8.87 7.08 36.98
CA ASN A 90 8.05 6.02 36.38
C ASN A 90 6.53 6.24 36.44
N ASN A 91 6.08 7.48 36.66
CA ASN A 91 4.66 7.80 36.70
C ASN A 91 4.07 8.02 35.30
N ARG A 92 3.41 6.99 34.76
CA ARG A 92 2.65 7.05 33.48
C ARG A 92 1.37 7.90 33.52
N LYS A 93 0.94 8.33 34.72
CA LYS A 93 -0.15 9.30 34.89
C LYS A 93 0.37 10.73 35.00
N ALA A 94 1.69 10.90 34.89
CA ALA A 94 2.41 12.14 34.63
C ALA A 94 1.66 13.09 33.66
N PRO A 95 1.28 14.36 33.97
CA PRO A 95 0.78 15.26 32.93
C PRO A 95 1.72 15.34 31.71
N LEU A 96 3.03 15.31 31.96
CA LEU A 96 4.07 15.26 30.92
C LEU A 96 3.99 13.97 30.07
N PHE A 97 3.75 12.82 30.68
CA PHE A 97 3.60 11.55 29.97
C PHE A 97 2.32 11.53 29.12
N LEU A 98 1.20 11.96 29.72
CA LEU A 98 -0.10 12.02 29.06
C LEU A 98 -0.12 13.00 27.88
N ARG A 99 0.70 14.07 27.92
CA ARG A 99 0.81 15.03 26.82
C ARG A 99 1.25 14.38 25.50
N TYR A 100 2.20 13.45 25.55
CA TYR A 100 2.78 12.83 24.36
C TYR A 100 2.11 11.49 24.03
N PHE A 101 1.91 10.64 25.04
CA PHE A 101 1.43 9.27 24.85
C PHE A 101 -0.07 9.11 25.16
N GLY A 102 -0.74 10.16 25.64
CA GLY A 102 -2.13 10.05 26.09
C GLY A 102 -2.27 8.99 27.20
N SER A 103 -3.42 8.31 27.24
CA SER A 103 -3.60 7.13 28.10
C SER A 103 -2.96 5.87 27.52
N GLN A 104 -2.37 5.93 26.33
CA GLN A 104 -1.83 4.75 25.66
C GLN A 104 -0.49 4.35 26.29
N ALA A 105 -0.33 3.05 26.51
CA ALA A 105 0.99 2.51 26.82
C ALA A 105 1.90 2.67 25.58
N PRO A 106 3.22 2.91 25.74
CA PRO A 106 4.15 3.04 24.62
C PRO A 106 4.14 1.81 23.70
N SER A 107 3.88 0.63 24.25
CA SER A 107 3.72 -0.61 23.49
C SER A 107 2.50 -0.62 22.57
N ARG A 108 1.43 0.13 22.88
CA ARG A 108 0.26 0.31 21.99
C ARG A 108 0.51 1.38 20.94
N PHE A 109 1.18 2.46 21.32
CA PHE A 109 1.64 3.48 20.38
C PHE A 109 2.51 2.85 19.28
N ARG A 110 3.39 1.91 19.65
CA ARG A 110 4.22 1.11 18.74
C ARG A 110 3.44 0.22 17.77
N LYS A 111 2.24 -0.24 18.15
CA LYS A 111 1.38 -1.07 17.28
C LYS A 111 0.50 -0.25 16.36
N SER A 112 0.52 1.08 16.48
CA SER A 112 -0.33 1.94 15.66
C SER A 112 0.05 1.83 14.19
N ILE A 113 -0.94 1.99 13.31
CA ILE A 113 -0.69 2.12 11.87
C ILE A 113 0.22 3.33 11.68
N PHE A 114 1.30 3.18 10.92
CA PHE A 114 2.32 4.21 10.67
C PHE A 114 1.72 5.62 10.45
N GLY A 115 0.63 5.74 9.68
CA GLY A 115 -0.05 7.03 9.46
C GLY A 115 -0.66 7.67 10.71
N ALA A 116 -1.22 6.88 11.63
CA ALA A 116 -1.79 7.38 12.88
C ALA A 116 -0.69 7.78 13.88
N GLN A 117 0.38 6.99 13.97
CA GLN A 117 1.57 7.32 14.75
C GLN A 117 2.22 8.63 14.26
N LEU A 118 2.47 8.73 12.95
CA LEU A 118 3.07 9.91 12.33
C LEU A 118 2.22 11.16 12.59
N THR A 119 0.90 11.05 12.49
CA THR A 119 -0.03 12.15 12.81
C THR A 119 0.09 12.60 14.26
N ALA A 120 0.19 11.67 15.21
CA ALA A 120 0.36 12.01 16.62
C ALA A 120 1.71 12.69 16.88
N MET A 121 2.80 12.16 16.30
CA MET A 121 4.15 12.69 16.49
C MET A 121 4.37 14.07 15.86
N ARG A 122 3.60 14.47 14.84
CA ARG A 122 3.66 15.82 14.24
C ARG A 122 3.44 16.95 15.23
N ALA A 123 2.69 16.72 16.31
CA ALA A 123 2.43 17.73 17.33
C ALA A 123 3.56 17.87 18.37
N TRP A 124 4.52 16.94 18.40
CA TRP A 124 5.51 16.84 19.47
C TRP A 124 6.71 17.79 19.33
N PRO A 125 7.28 18.08 18.13
CA PRO A 125 8.50 18.87 18.03
C PRO A 125 8.42 20.25 18.68
N PRO A 126 7.36 21.07 18.49
CA PRO A 126 7.27 22.37 19.15
C PRO A 126 7.31 22.26 20.68
N SER A 127 6.58 21.29 21.25
CA SER A 127 6.55 21.11 22.71
C SER A 127 7.83 20.52 23.28
N LEU A 128 8.55 19.72 22.51
CA LEU A 128 9.87 19.20 22.90
C LEU A 128 10.87 20.36 22.92
N ARG A 129 10.88 21.20 21.88
CA ARG A 129 11.78 22.36 21.77
C ARG A 129 11.62 23.32 22.95
N GLU A 130 10.39 23.56 23.39
CA GLU A 130 10.07 24.44 24.52
C GLU A 130 10.26 23.76 25.89
N SER A 131 10.67 22.49 25.94
CA SER A 131 10.84 21.76 27.19
C SER A 131 12.00 22.31 28.01
N LEU A 132 11.76 22.53 29.30
CA LEU A 132 12.80 22.87 30.28
C LEU A 132 13.68 21.66 30.64
N ILE A 133 13.31 20.45 30.19
CA ILE A 133 14.09 19.23 30.40
C ILE A 133 15.06 19.08 29.22
N PRO A 134 16.39 19.21 29.43
CA PRO A 134 17.36 19.24 28.34
C PRO A 134 17.38 17.94 27.50
N SER A 135 17.11 16.80 28.14
CA SER A 135 17.03 15.51 27.44
C SER A 135 15.85 15.43 26.47
N LEU A 136 14.76 16.18 26.71
CA LEU A 136 13.60 16.22 25.83
C LEU A 136 13.75 17.24 24.70
N SER A 137 14.35 18.41 24.98
CA SER A 137 14.58 19.43 23.96
C SER A 137 15.55 18.95 22.86
N ALA A 138 16.51 18.10 23.22
CA ALA A 138 17.44 17.47 22.28
C ALA A 138 16.76 16.60 21.20
N TYR A 139 15.55 16.09 21.42
CA TYR A 139 14.84 15.27 20.43
C TYR A 139 14.03 16.08 19.41
N SER A 140 13.82 17.38 19.61
CA SER A 140 12.97 18.20 18.74
C SER A 140 13.41 18.15 17.28
N ASP A 141 14.69 18.43 17.02
CA ASP A 141 15.20 18.57 15.65
C ASP A 141 15.31 17.20 14.97
N THR A 142 15.83 16.20 15.68
CA THR A 142 15.83 14.79 15.25
C THR A 142 14.44 14.32 14.85
N LEU A 143 13.41 14.60 15.68
CA LEU A 143 12.05 14.19 15.38
C LEU A 143 11.48 14.94 14.18
N THR A 144 11.79 16.22 14.03
CA THR A 144 11.38 17.03 12.87
C THR A 144 11.93 16.45 11.56
N GLU A 145 13.21 16.08 11.54
CA GLU A 145 13.85 15.45 10.39
C GLU A 145 13.24 14.07 10.06
N GLN A 146 12.99 13.25 11.09
CA GLN A 146 12.39 11.93 10.92
C GLN A 146 10.96 12.01 10.39
N ILE A 147 10.16 12.98 10.85
CA ILE A 147 8.81 13.22 10.34
C ILE A 147 8.87 13.63 8.85
N ALA A 148 9.77 14.54 8.49
CA ALA A 148 9.93 14.95 7.09
C ALA A 148 10.37 13.77 6.19
N ALA A 149 11.27 12.91 6.69
CA ALA A 149 11.68 11.69 6.00
C ALA A 149 10.52 10.69 5.84
N ALA A 150 9.70 10.51 6.87
CA ALA A 150 8.51 9.67 6.86
C ALA A 150 7.47 10.17 5.83
N ASP A 151 7.18 11.47 5.81
CA ASP A 151 6.26 12.10 4.85
C ASP A 151 6.72 11.87 3.41
N LYS A 152 8.03 12.08 3.17
CA LYS A 152 8.63 11.83 1.85
C LYS A 152 8.54 10.35 1.46
N ALA A 153 8.81 9.43 2.38
CA ALA A 153 8.71 7.99 2.12
C ALA A 153 7.27 7.57 1.77
N GLN A 154 6.27 8.07 2.51
CA GLN A 154 4.86 7.77 2.25
C GLN A 154 4.41 8.30 0.88
N MET A 155 4.84 9.52 0.52
CA MET A 155 4.58 10.09 -0.79
C MET A 155 5.20 9.25 -1.91
N LEU A 156 6.47 8.86 -1.76
CA LEU A 156 7.16 8.03 -2.76
C LEU A 156 6.49 6.67 -2.93
N ALA A 157 6.04 6.03 -1.85
CA ALA A 157 5.35 4.76 -1.90
C ALA A 157 4.00 4.88 -2.63
N SER A 158 3.22 5.92 -2.33
CA SER A 158 1.96 6.19 -3.03
C SER A 158 2.17 6.46 -4.53
N VAL A 159 3.18 7.26 -4.90
CA VAL A 159 3.51 7.53 -6.30
C VAL A 159 3.99 6.27 -7.02
N ALA A 160 4.79 5.43 -6.37
CA ALA A 160 5.29 4.19 -6.97
C ALA A 160 4.15 3.20 -7.24
N GLU A 161 3.22 3.04 -6.29
CA GLU A 161 2.06 2.18 -6.46
C GLU A 161 1.15 2.69 -7.59
N GLN A 162 0.86 4.00 -7.64
CA GLN A 162 0.07 4.58 -8.71
C GLN A 162 0.72 4.36 -10.08
N LYS A 163 2.04 4.52 -10.20
CA LYS A 163 2.77 4.26 -11.45
C LYS A 163 2.66 2.81 -11.91
N ILE A 164 2.67 1.83 -11.00
CA ILE A 164 2.47 0.42 -11.35
C ILE A 164 1.04 0.18 -11.84
N ILE A 165 0.04 0.75 -11.16
CA ILE A 165 -1.36 0.66 -11.57
C ILE A 165 -1.53 1.25 -12.97
N ASP A 166 -1.04 2.47 -13.20
CA ASP A 166 -1.15 3.15 -14.49
C ASP A 166 -0.42 2.38 -15.60
N PHE A 167 0.79 1.89 -15.32
CA PHE A 167 1.56 1.07 -16.25
C PHE A 167 0.80 -0.18 -16.70
N ARG A 168 0.09 -0.83 -15.76
CA ARG A 168 -0.72 -2.04 -16.05
C ARG A 168 -2.04 -1.72 -16.74
N MET A 169 -2.73 -0.68 -16.31
CA MET A 169 -4.10 -0.40 -16.74
C MET A 169 -4.19 0.42 -18.03
N PHE A 170 -3.24 1.33 -18.26
CA PHE A 170 -3.29 2.28 -19.38
C PHE A 170 -1.96 2.42 -20.12
N GLY A 171 -0.87 1.95 -19.52
CA GLY A 171 0.49 2.16 -19.99
C GLY A 171 1.01 1.12 -21.00
N PRO A 172 2.33 1.11 -21.20
CA PRO A 172 3.01 0.26 -22.19
C PRO A 172 2.69 -1.23 -22.07
N ARG A 173 2.44 -1.74 -20.85
CA ARG A 173 2.05 -3.14 -20.67
C ARG A 173 0.72 -3.44 -21.35
N LYS A 174 -0.32 -2.65 -21.09
CA LYS A 174 -1.62 -2.84 -21.75
C LYS A 174 -1.48 -2.75 -23.26
N GLN A 175 -0.77 -1.74 -23.74
CA GLN A 175 -0.56 -1.53 -25.18
C GLN A 175 0.16 -2.72 -25.83
N LEU A 176 1.13 -3.33 -25.15
CA LEU A 176 1.79 -4.55 -25.62
C LEU A 176 0.80 -5.73 -25.72
N PHE A 177 -0.01 -5.97 -24.69
CA PHE A 177 -1.03 -7.03 -24.73
C PHE A 177 -2.02 -6.80 -25.87
N ASP A 178 -2.50 -5.57 -26.06
CA ASP A 178 -3.41 -5.21 -27.13
C ASP A 178 -2.74 -5.40 -28.51
N LYS A 179 -1.47 -5.03 -28.66
CA LYS A 179 -0.67 -5.22 -29.88
C LYS A 179 -0.48 -6.70 -30.22
N VAL A 180 -0.13 -7.53 -29.24
CA VAL A 180 0.02 -8.98 -29.43
C VAL A 180 -1.33 -9.63 -29.79
N ASN A 181 -2.41 -9.26 -29.10
CA ASN A 181 -3.76 -9.75 -29.42
C ASN A 181 -4.23 -9.29 -30.81
N GLY A 182 -3.85 -8.07 -31.24
CA GLY A 182 -4.07 -7.59 -32.60
C GLY A 182 -3.33 -8.45 -33.63
N ALA A 183 -2.02 -8.64 -33.44
CA ALA A 183 -1.19 -9.44 -34.34
C ALA A 183 -1.65 -10.90 -34.44
N ARG A 184 -2.07 -11.51 -33.33
CA ARG A 184 -2.63 -12.88 -33.31
C ARG A 184 -3.91 -13.00 -34.13
N ARG A 185 -4.83 -12.04 -33.98
CA ARG A 185 -6.08 -12.00 -34.76
C ARG A 185 -5.81 -11.79 -36.25
N GLN A 186 -4.89 -10.88 -36.56
CA GLN A 186 -4.49 -10.59 -37.94
C GLN A 186 -3.87 -11.82 -38.60
N LEU A 187 -2.87 -12.44 -37.95
CA LEU A 187 -2.23 -13.68 -38.43
C LEU A 187 -3.26 -14.78 -38.69
N HIS A 188 -4.17 -15.04 -37.76
CA HIS A 188 -5.19 -16.06 -37.95
C HIS A 188 -6.12 -15.74 -39.13
N GLY A 189 -6.51 -14.47 -39.32
CA GLY A 189 -7.32 -14.05 -40.47
C GLY A 189 -6.58 -14.23 -41.79
N ASP A 190 -5.33 -13.79 -41.85
CA ASP A 190 -4.51 -13.84 -43.06
C ASP A 190 -4.18 -15.27 -43.46
N VAL A 191 -3.82 -16.15 -42.53
CA VAL A 191 -3.54 -17.56 -42.83
C VAL A 191 -4.81 -18.31 -43.28
N LEU A 192 -5.98 -18.01 -42.71
CA LEU A 192 -7.24 -18.57 -43.22
C LEU A 192 -7.53 -18.11 -44.64
N LYS A 193 -7.27 -16.84 -44.95
CA LYS A 193 -7.40 -16.33 -46.31
C LYS A 193 -6.42 -17.01 -47.27
N MET A 194 -5.16 -17.18 -46.86
CA MET A 194 -4.17 -17.91 -47.65
C MET A 194 -4.57 -19.37 -47.89
N SER A 195 -5.18 -20.05 -46.91
CA SER A 195 -5.73 -21.40 -47.07
C SER A 195 -6.85 -21.45 -48.12
N HIS A 196 -7.70 -20.43 -48.16
CA HIS A 196 -8.74 -20.31 -49.19
C HIS A 196 -8.16 -20.03 -50.58
N ASP A 197 -7.17 -19.14 -50.68
CA ASP A 197 -6.52 -18.76 -51.94
C ASP A 197 -5.59 -19.87 -52.47
N HIS A 198 -5.14 -20.79 -51.60
CA HIS A 198 -4.30 -21.95 -51.90
C HIS A 198 -4.91 -23.26 -51.37
N PRO A 199 -5.96 -23.80 -52.02
CA PRO A 199 -6.62 -25.04 -51.58
C PRO A 199 -5.67 -26.24 -51.51
N GLU A 200 -4.58 -26.24 -52.30
CA GLU A 200 -3.55 -27.28 -52.32
C GLU A 200 -2.76 -27.38 -51.01
N TRP A 201 -2.83 -26.38 -50.13
CA TRP A 201 -2.15 -26.41 -48.84
C TRP A 201 -2.91 -27.24 -47.79
N ASN A 202 -4.18 -27.57 -48.06
CA ASN A 202 -5.05 -28.39 -47.21
C ASN A 202 -5.00 -28.01 -45.71
N LEU A 203 -4.92 -26.70 -45.42
CA LEU A 203 -4.84 -26.17 -44.06
C LEU A 203 -6.24 -26.08 -43.46
N SER A 204 -6.51 -26.92 -42.47
CA SER A 204 -7.74 -26.85 -41.70
C SER A 204 -7.73 -25.63 -40.77
N ARG A 205 -8.91 -25.28 -40.26
CA ARG A 205 -9.03 -24.24 -39.22
C ARG A 205 -8.25 -24.60 -37.95
N ASP A 206 -8.11 -25.89 -37.65
CA ASP A 206 -7.39 -26.37 -36.47
C ASP A 206 -5.88 -26.22 -36.64
N ASP A 207 -5.36 -26.39 -37.85
CA ASP A 207 -3.95 -26.13 -38.16
C ASP A 207 -3.61 -24.65 -37.95
N VAL A 208 -4.51 -23.73 -38.33
CA VAL A 208 -4.35 -22.30 -38.08
C VAL A 208 -4.42 -21.97 -36.59
N ASN A 209 -5.31 -22.63 -35.85
CA ASN A 209 -5.39 -22.46 -34.39
C ASN A 209 -4.10 -22.95 -33.71
N ALA A 210 -3.52 -24.06 -34.19
CA ALA A 210 -2.29 -24.66 -33.65
C ALA A 210 -1.02 -23.80 -33.80
N LEU A 211 -1.08 -22.71 -34.58
CA LEU A 211 -0.03 -21.68 -34.62
C LEU A 211 0.09 -20.91 -33.30
N PHE A 212 -0.97 -20.90 -32.51
CA PHE A 212 -1.01 -20.20 -31.24
C PHE A 212 -0.80 -21.16 -30.09
N GLU A 213 -0.12 -20.68 -29.06
CA GLU A 213 -0.15 -21.36 -27.78
C GLU A 213 -1.60 -21.40 -27.32
N HIS A 214 -2.17 -22.61 -27.33
CA HIS A 214 -3.34 -22.88 -26.54
C HIS A 214 -2.87 -22.93 -25.09
N PRO A 215 -3.66 -22.42 -24.13
CA PRO A 215 -3.43 -22.82 -22.75
C PRO A 215 -3.40 -24.34 -22.81
N SER A 216 -2.22 -24.94 -22.58
CA SER A 216 -2.16 -26.35 -22.27
C SER A 216 -3.21 -26.49 -21.17
N GLY A 217 -4.25 -27.29 -21.41
CA GLY A 217 -5.19 -27.63 -20.35
C GLY A 217 -4.34 -27.89 -19.11
N PRO A 218 -4.66 -27.21 -18.00
CA PRO A 218 -3.70 -26.84 -16.94
C PRO A 218 -2.75 -27.99 -16.67
N THR A 219 -1.52 -27.94 -17.23
CA THR A 219 -0.50 -29.01 -17.25
C THR A 219 -0.91 -30.23 -16.42
N GLU A 220 -1.83 -31.09 -16.89
CA GLU A 220 -2.74 -31.90 -16.03
C GLU A 220 -2.25 -31.96 -14.58
N LEU A 221 -2.48 -30.87 -13.84
CA LEU A 221 -1.83 -30.74 -12.54
C LEU A 221 -2.51 -31.82 -11.75
N SER A 222 -1.72 -32.79 -11.27
CA SER A 222 -2.28 -33.88 -10.49
C SER A 222 -3.12 -33.26 -9.37
N VAL A 223 -4.18 -33.95 -8.95
CA VAL A 223 -5.01 -33.50 -7.81
C VAL A 223 -4.12 -33.09 -6.63
N THR A 224 -2.99 -33.77 -6.45
CA THR A 224 -1.96 -33.45 -5.47
C THR A 224 -1.31 -32.08 -5.68
N GLU A 225 -0.87 -31.72 -6.89
CA GLU A 225 -0.26 -30.41 -7.18
C GLU A 225 -1.28 -29.27 -7.11
N LEU A 226 -2.52 -29.51 -7.54
CA LEU A 226 -3.61 -28.55 -7.35
C LEU A 226 -3.89 -28.33 -5.88
N ASN A 227 -3.97 -29.39 -5.07
CA ASN A 227 -4.15 -29.28 -3.63
C ASN A 227 -3.01 -28.52 -2.96
N GLN A 228 -1.75 -28.75 -3.35
CA GLN A 228 -0.61 -27.99 -2.83
C GLN A 228 -0.68 -26.50 -3.17
N LYS A 229 -1.04 -26.16 -4.40
CA LYS A 229 -1.22 -24.75 -4.82
C LYS A 229 -2.39 -24.10 -4.10
N ILE A 230 -3.52 -24.81 -3.97
CA ILE A 230 -4.68 -24.35 -3.21
C ILE A 230 -4.30 -24.13 -1.75
N GLU A 231 -3.56 -25.04 -1.12
CA GLU A 231 -3.11 -24.92 0.26
C GLU A 231 -2.14 -23.76 0.45
N ALA A 232 -1.21 -23.53 -0.48
CA ALA A 232 -0.32 -22.37 -0.45
C ALA A 232 -1.10 -21.05 -0.60
N ALA A 233 -2.01 -20.98 -1.58
CA ALA A 233 -2.86 -19.82 -1.79
C ALA A 233 -3.82 -19.58 -0.60
N SER A 234 -4.33 -20.64 0.01
CA SER A 234 -5.22 -20.57 1.17
C SER A 234 -4.48 -20.13 2.42
N ARG A 235 -3.21 -20.52 2.60
CA ARG A 235 -2.33 -20.00 3.65
C ARG A 235 -2.09 -18.51 3.47
N GLU A 236 -1.81 -18.07 2.24
CA GLU A 236 -1.61 -16.66 1.95
C GLU A 236 -2.91 -15.85 2.12
N LEU A 237 -4.04 -16.37 1.65
CA LEU A 237 -5.35 -15.75 1.85
C LEU A 237 -5.69 -15.65 3.35
N THR A 238 -5.43 -16.71 4.12
CA THR A 238 -5.59 -16.71 5.58
C THR A 238 -4.72 -15.64 6.21
N ARG A 239 -3.44 -15.55 5.82
CA ARG A 239 -2.49 -14.55 6.33
C ARG A 239 -2.96 -13.13 6.02
N LEU A 240 -3.38 -12.86 4.78
CA LEU A 240 -3.86 -11.55 4.35
C LEU A 240 -5.20 -11.19 5.02
N THR A 241 -6.08 -12.17 5.22
CA THR A 241 -7.35 -11.97 5.92
C THR A 241 -7.13 -11.66 7.39
N ALA A 242 -6.24 -12.40 8.07
CA ALA A 242 -5.83 -12.12 9.44
C ALA A 242 -5.18 -10.74 9.56
N LEU A 243 -4.31 -10.37 8.61
CA LEU A 243 -3.70 -9.04 8.58
C LEU A 243 -4.76 -7.94 8.39
N ARG A 244 -5.75 -8.14 7.49
CA ARG A 244 -6.86 -7.21 7.30
C ARG A 244 -7.70 -7.06 8.56
N GLU A 245 -8.09 -8.17 9.20
CA GLU A 245 -8.85 -8.15 10.45
C GLU A 245 -8.07 -7.47 11.56
N GLN A 246 -6.76 -7.72 11.66
CA GLN A 246 -5.90 -7.02 12.58
C GLN A 246 -5.91 -5.51 12.32
N ARG A 247 -5.75 -5.08 11.06
CA ARG A 247 -5.78 -3.65 10.69
C ARG A 247 -7.13 -3.00 11.02
N ILE A 248 -8.25 -3.67 10.73
CA ILE A 248 -9.60 -3.20 11.10
C ILE A 248 -9.73 -3.06 12.62
N ASN A 249 -9.29 -4.06 13.38
CA ASN A 249 -9.33 -4.03 14.84
C ASN A 249 -8.45 -2.91 15.41
N ASP A 250 -7.25 -2.70 14.85
CA ASP A 250 -6.34 -1.62 15.26
C ASP A 250 -6.95 -0.23 14.96
N GLU A 251 -7.61 -0.05 13.81
CA GLU A 251 -8.34 1.17 13.47
C GLU A 251 -9.53 1.42 14.41
N MET A 252 -10.36 0.39 14.65
CA MET A 252 -11.52 0.48 15.53
C MET A 252 -11.13 0.74 16.98
N ALA A 253 -10.10 0.06 17.49
CA ALA A 253 -9.57 0.30 18.84
C ALA A 253 -9.03 1.73 18.95
N GLY A 254 -8.29 2.19 17.94
CA GLY A 254 -7.79 3.56 17.89
C GLY A 254 -8.89 4.63 17.82
N ALA A 255 -10.02 4.34 17.16
CA ALA A 255 -11.17 5.25 17.08
C ALA A 255 -11.99 5.28 18.38
N ALA A 256 -12.27 4.11 18.97
CA ALA A 256 -13.01 3.99 20.22
C ALA A 256 -12.26 4.64 21.39
N GLU A 257 -10.94 4.46 21.46
CA GLU A 257 -10.11 5.06 22.50
C GLU A 257 -10.03 6.59 22.36
N ARG A 258 -9.96 7.12 21.13
CA ARG A 258 -10.07 8.57 20.87
C ARG A 258 -11.41 9.13 21.34
N ALA A 259 -12.52 8.44 21.04
CA ALA A 259 -13.85 8.85 21.45
C ALA A 259 -14.01 8.85 22.98
N GLU A 260 -13.50 7.84 23.68
CA GLU A 260 -13.53 7.78 25.15
C GLU A 260 -12.61 8.82 25.79
N LEU A 261 -11.44 9.08 25.21
CA LEU A 261 -10.54 10.16 25.66
C LEU A 261 -11.20 11.53 25.49
N GLU A 262 -11.83 11.80 24.36
CA GLU A 262 -12.55 13.04 24.11
C GLU A 262 -13.73 13.21 25.07
N LYS A 263 -14.49 12.13 25.33
CA LYS A 263 -15.58 12.12 26.30
C LYS A 263 -15.11 12.40 27.73
N LYS A 264 -13.97 11.82 28.13
CA LYS A 264 -13.36 12.06 29.44
C LYS A 264 -12.84 13.49 29.57
N ALA A 265 -12.21 14.03 28.53
CA ALA A 265 -11.75 15.42 28.49
C ALA A 265 -12.95 16.40 28.59
N ARG A 266 -14.03 16.14 27.84
CA ARG A 266 -15.27 16.93 27.91
C ARG A 266 -15.92 16.89 29.30
N ARG A 267 -15.96 15.71 29.96
CA ARG A 267 -16.45 15.60 31.35
C ARG A 267 -15.60 16.42 32.33
N SER A 268 -14.28 16.33 32.23
CA SER A 268 -13.39 17.10 33.11
C SER A 268 -13.51 18.61 32.88
N ALA A 269 -13.71 19.04 31.63
CA ALA A 269 -13.95 20.44 31.29
C ALA A 269 -15.30 20.94 31.84
N LEU A 270 -16.34 20.12 31.77
CA LEU A 270 -17.66 20.42 32.34
C LEU A 270 -17.58 20.59 33.86
N GLU A 271 -16.96 19.65 34.58
CA GLU A 271 -16.79 19.75 36.04
C GLU A 271 -16.00 21.00 36.45
N ALA A 272 -14.98 21.37 35.68
CA ALA A 272 -14.21 22.60 35.93
C ALA A 272 -15.06 23.87 35.70
N ALA A 273 -15.87 23.88 34.64
CA ALA A 273 -16.78 25.00 34.33
C ALA A 273 -17.88 25.15 35.38
N GLU A 274 -18.46 24.04 35.87
CA GLU A 274 -19.47 24.05 36.94
C GLU A 274 -18.89 24.60 38.25
N LYS A 275 -17.67 24.20 38.62
CA LYS A 275 -16.98 24.76 39.80
C LYS A 275 -16.72 26.26 39.64
N ALA A 276 -16.27 26.70 38.47
CA ALA A 276 -16.04 28.12 38.19
C ALA A 276 -17.34 28.93 38.26
N ALA A 277 -18.44 28.40 37.71
CA ALA A 277 -19.76 29.02 37.79
C ALA A 277 -20.26 29.13 39.24
N ALA A 278 -20.09 28.07 40.06
CA ALA A 278 -20.46 28.10 41.47
C ALA A 278 -19.70 29.19 42.25
N ILE A 279 -18.40 29.34 41.99
CA ILE A 279 -17.56 30.40 42.58
C ILE A 279 -18.05 31.78 42.13
N ALA A 280 -18.37 31.96 40.84
CA ALA A 280 -18.87 33.22 40.32
C ALA A 280 -20.23 33.61 40.92
N VAL A 281 -21.15 32.64 41.05
CA VAL A 281 -22.45 32.84 41.72
C VAL A 281 -22.25 33.25 43.18
N ALA A 282 -21.38 32.56 43.93
CA ALA A 282 -21.08 32.91 45.31
C ALA A 282 -20.55 34.36 45.44
N LYS A 283 -19.67 34.78 44.51
CA LYS A 283 -19.12 36.14 44.48
C LYS A 283 -20.18 37.21 44.16
N VAL A 284 -21.08 36.94 43.22
CA VAL A 284 -22.20 37.85 42.90
C VAL A 284 -23.15 38.00 44.08
N THR A 285 -23.45 36.92 44.78
CA THR A 285 -24.31 36.95 45.98
C THR A 285 -23.67 37.78 47.10
N MET A 286 -22.36 37.63 47.32
CA MET A 286 -21.62 38.41 48.31
C MET A 286 -21.64 39.91 47.98
N LEU A 287 -21.34 40.29 46.72
CA LEU A 287 -21.37 41.69 46.26
C LEU A 287 -22.77 42.31 46.36
N LYS A 288 -23.84 41.54 46.11
CA LYS A 288 -25.22 42.00 46.30
C LYS A 288 -25.55 42.23 47.77
N GLY A 289 -25.02 41.40 48.68
CA GLY A 289 -25.16 41.59 50.12
C GLY A 289 -24.47 42.87 50.61
N GLU A 290 -23.31 43.21 50.04
CA GLU A 290 -22.55 44.43 50.36
C GLU A 290 -23.18 45.72 49.80
N LEU A 291 -23.99 45.62 48.74
CA LEU A 291 -24.67 46.75 48.09
C LEU A 291 -26.08 47.04 48.64
N SER A 292 -26.62 46.20 49.53
CA SER A 292 -27.88 46.49 50.22
C SER A 292 -27.66 47.52 51.34
N PRO A 293 -28.33 48.69 51.32
CA PRO A 293 -28.14 49.70 52.36
C PRO A 293 -28.64 49.20 53.72
N PRO A 294 -28.00 49.59 54.84
CA PRO A 294 -28.53 49.32 56.16
C PRO A 294 -29.86 50.08 56.33
N ALA A 295 -30.86 49.38 56.86
CA ALA A 295 -32.16 49.94 57.26
C ALA A 295 -32.02 50.90 58.45
#